data_AF-A0A962KBT5-F1
#
_entry.id   AF-A0A962KBT5-F1
#
_cell.length_a   1.000
_cell.length_b   1.000
_cell.length_c   1.000
_cell.angle_alpha   90.00
_cell.angle_beta   90.00
_cell.angle_gamma   90.00
#
_symmetry.space_group_name_H-M   'P 1'
#
loop_
_entity.id
_entity.type
_entity.pdbx_description
1 polymer ?
#
loop_
_entity_poly.entity_id
_entity_poly.type
_entity_poly.pdbx_seq_one_letter_code
_entity_poly.pdbx_strand_id
1 'polypeptide(L)'
;MQKFITFCLLTMWGFNVYADSDYAATWRMSGIDFGTDAEDQLVLDLNEGTRFVTANGIVLDDLGDAFPATGTCYFTTGSFLICNLAVDFFSLDIAIDLTDGSGLVQLIDYDGLSLFDGSLTLTEVK
;
A
#
# COMPACT_ATOMS: atom_id res chain seq x y z
N MET A 1 46.88 15.81 29.49
CA MET A 1 46.01 16.10 28.33
C MET A 1 46.48 15.25 27.15
N GLN A 2 45.53 14.77 26.37
CA GLN A 2 45.66 14.45 24.94
C GLN A 2 45.96 12.99 24.53
N LYS A 3 44.84 12.31 24.22
CA LYS A 3 44.56 11.49 23.03
C LYS A 3 45.44 10.27 22.80
N PHE A 4 44.87 9.11 23.11
CA PHE A 4 44.81 7.98 22.16
C PHE A 4 43.60 7.13 22.58
N ILE A 5 42.40 7.65 22.29
CA ILE A 5 41.20 6.82 22.22
C ILE A 5 41.42 5.99 20.96
N THR A 6 41.98 4.81 21.17
CA THR A 6 42.12 3.75 20.18
C THR A 6 40.74 3.43 19.63
N PHE A 7 40.43 4.14 18.54
CA PHE A 7 39.91 3.66 17.27
C PHE A 7 39.54 2.17 17.21
N CYS A 8 38.67 1.70 18.10
CA CYS A 8 37.77 0.58 17.84
C CYS A 8 36.66 1.07 16.90
N LEU A 9 37.06 1.59 15.74
CA LEU A 9 36.33 1.42 14.49
C LEU A 9 36.47 -0.05 14.09
N LEU A 10 35.93 -0.91 14.96
CA LEU A 10 35.44 -2.22 14.56
C LEU A 10 34.34 -1.91 13.57
N THR A 11 34.74 -1.83 12.30
CA THR A 11 34.16 -2.67 11.26
C THR A 11 32.69 -2.96 11.52
N MET A 12 31.89 -1.90 11.54
CA MET A 12 30.49 -1.98 11.19
C MET A 12 30.52 -2.35 9.71
N TRP A 13 30.68 -3.63 9.45
CA TRP A 13 30.21 -4.24 8.23
C TRP A 13 28.75 -3.84 8.16
N GLY A 14 28.49 -2.75 7.44
CA GLY A 14 27.16 -2.34 7.06
C GLY A 14 26.63 -3.49 6.23
N PHE A 15 26.00 -4.46 6.89
CA PHE A 15 25.02 -5.30 6.24
C PHE A 15 24.07 -4.31 5.59
N ASN A 16 24.05 -4.30 4.25
CA ASN A 16 22.99 -3.64 3.53
C ASN A 16 21.73 -4.40 3.89
N VAL A 17 21.07 -3.99 4.98
CA VAL A 17 19.72 -4.42 5.29
C VAL A 17 18.86 -3.67 4.30
N TYR A 18 18.63 -4.28 3.14
CA TYR A 18 17.57 -3.83 2.26
C TYR A 18 16.28 -4.09 3.02
N ALA A 19 15.58 -3.02 3.38
CA ALA A 19 14.20 -3.13 3.83
C ALA A 19 13.38 -3.48 2.58
N ASP A 20 13.30 -4.78 2.31
CA ASP A 20 12.39 -5.31 1.30
C ASP A 20 10.98 -5.33 1.89
N SER A 21 9.97 -5.18 1.05
CA SER A 21 8.59 -5.28 1.52
C SER A 21 8.27 -6.71 1.93
N ASP A 22 7.47 -6.91 2.97
CA ASP A 22 7.03 -8.27 3.33
C ASP A 22 6.15 -8.88 2.24
N TYR A 23 5.33 -8.04 1.58
CA TYR A 23 4.55 -8.42 0.40
C TYR A 23 4.44 -7.25 -0.57
N ALA A 24 4.46 -7.54 -1.87
CA ALA A 24 4.09 -6.58 -2.90
C ALA A 24 2.98 -7.15 -3.78
N ALA A 25 1.93 -6.38 -4.03
CA ALA A 25 0.80 -6.85 -4.79
C ALA A 25 0.20 -5.75 -5.67
N THR A 26 -0.33 -6.16 -6.81
CA THR A 26 -1.02 -5.31 -7.76
C THR A 26 -2.46 -5.79 -7.91
N TRP A 27 -3.39 -4.87 -7.81
CA TRP A 27 -4.79 -5.07 -8.09
C TRP A 27 -5.20 -4.20 -9.26
N ARG A 28 -6.07 -4.76 -10.10
CA ARG A 28 -6.88 -3.99 -11.01
C ARG A 28 -8.11 -3.44 -10.28
N MET A 29 -8.40 -2.17 -10.48
CA MET A 29 -9.60 -1.50 -10.02
C MET A 29 -10.67 -1.46 -11.12
N SER A 30 -11.94 -1.53 -10.74
CA SER A 30 -13.07 -1.38 -11.65
C SER A 30 -14.25 -0.75 -10.94
N GLY A 31 -14.97 0.16 -11.60
CA GLY A 31 -16.12 0.87 -11.01
C GLY A 31 -15.76 2.17 -10.28
N ILE A 32 -14.45 2.41 -10.07
CA ILE A 32 -13.89 3.72 -9.78
C ILE A 32 -13.14 4.13 -11.04
N ASP A 33 -13.43 5.31 -11.57
CA ASP A 33 -12.79 5.83 -12.77
C ASP A 33 -12.14 7.17 -12.43
N PHE A 34 -10.81 7.18 -12.47
CA PHE A 34 -10.02 8.41 -12.33
C PHE A 34 -9.79 9.12 -13.69
N GLY A 35 -10.23 8.51 -14.80
CA GLY A 35 -9.91 8.90 -16.18
C GLY A 35 -11.03 8.58 -17.20
N THR A 36 -10.70 7.80 -18.24
CA THR A 36 -11.52 7.62 -19.47
C THR A 36 -12.07 6.20 -19.71
N ASP A 37 -12.71 5.59 -18.71
CA ASP A 37 -13.34 4.25 -18.78
C ASP A 37 -12.37 3.05 -18.93
N ALA A 38 -11.07 3.20 -18.63
CA ALA A 38 -10.11 2.08 -18.65
C ALA A 38 -9.67 1.60 -17.25
N GLU A 39 -8.97 0.46 -17.23
CA GLU A 39 -8.72 -0.33 -16.01
C GLU A 39 -7.58 0.27 -15.15
N ASP A 40 -7.95 1.11 -14.18
CA ASP A 40 -7.03 1.66 -13.18
C ASP A 40 -6.38 0.56 -12.32
N GLN A 41 -5.20 0.82 -11.75
CA GLN A 41 -4.44 -0.16 -10.94
C GLN A 41 -4.06 0.40 -9.58
N LEU A 42 -4.06 -0.46 -8.57
CA LEU A 42 -3.55 -0.22 -7.24
C LEU A 42 -2.34 -1.12 -7.00
N VAL A 43 -1.17 -0.52 -6.86
CA VAL A 43 0.09 -1.22 -6.58
C VAL A 43 0.50 -0.89 -5.15
N LEU A 44 0.65 -1.89 -4.28
CA LEU A 44 1.01 -1.68 -2.88
C LEU A 44 2.14 -2.61 -2.44
N ASP A 45 3.07 -2.01 -1.72
CA ASP A 45 4.03 -2.68 -0.83
C ASP A 45 3.45 -2.67 0.59
N LEU A 46 3.36 -3.85 1.18
CA LEU A 46 2.80 -4.11 2.50
C LEU A 46 3.92 -4.58 3.44
N ASN A 47 4.04 -3.91 4.60
CA ASN A 47 4.97 -4.34 5.66
C ASN A 47 4.21 -4.66 6.94
N GLU A 48 4.44 -5.85 7.47
CA GLU A 48 3.82 -6.33 8.70
C GLU A 48 4.42 -5.64 9.93
N GLY A 49 3.57 -4.94 10.66
CA GLY A 49 3.82 -4.58 12.04
C GLY A 49 3.17 -5.58 13.00
N THR A 50 3.42 -5.40 14.30
CA THR A 50 2.88 -6.28 15.36
C THR A 50 1.35 -6.28 15.45
N ARG A 51 0.68 -5.23 14.94
CA ARG A 51 -0.78 -5.06 15.01
C ARG A 51 -1.40 -4.53 13.73
N PHE A 52 -0.63 -3.80 12.94
CA PHE A 52 -1.07 -3.11 11.74
C PHE A 52 -0.07 -3.39 10.64
N VAL A 53 -0.54 -3.35 9.41
CA VAL A 53 0.29 -3.45 8.21
C VAL A 53 0.41 -2.05 7.64
N THR A 54 1.62 -1.57 7.37
CA THR A 54 1.79 -0.31 6.63
C THR A 54 1.68 -0.59 5.15
N ALA A 55 0.88 0.21 4.43
CA ALA A 55 0.73 0.12 2.98
C ALA A 55 1.33 1.36 2.33
N ASN A 56 2.21 1.16 1.34
CA ASN A 56 2.79 2.24 0.55
C ASN A 56 2.79 1.84 -0.91
N GLY A 57 2.48 2.75 -1.81
CA GLY A 57 2.49 2.43 -3.22
C GLY A 57 1.86 3.53 -4.06
N ILE A 58 1.17 3.14 -5.12
CA ILE A 58 0.61 4.06 -6.10
C ILE A 58 -0.74 3.55 -6.63
N VAL A 59 -1.60 4.51 -6.97
CA VAL A 59 -2.70 4.33 -7.91
C VAL A 59 -2.20 4.76 -9.28
N LEU A 60 -2.36 3.90 -10.28
CA LEU A 60 -2.09 4.19 -11.68
C LEU A 60 -3.43 4.32 -12.40
N ASP A 61 -3.67 5.45 -13.06
CA ASP A 61 -4.84 5.57 -13.93
C ASP A 61 -4.60 4.95 -15.32
N ASP A 62 -5.66 4.91 -16.12
CA ASP A 62 -5.62 4.43 -17.50
C ASP A 62 -4.71 5.23 -18.45
N LEU A 63 -4.40 6.48 -18.11
CA LEU A 63 -3.48 7.35 -18.85
C LEU A 63 -2.01 7.15 -18.44
N GLY A 64 -1.77 6.41 -17.35
CA GLY A 64 -0.46 6.15 -16.78
C GLY A 64 0.02 7.22 -15.82
N ASP A 65 -0.86 8.11 -15.36
CA ASP A 65 -0.57 9.02 -14.27
C ASP A 65 -0.54 8.23 -12.95
N ALA A 66 0.41 8.58 -12.09
CA ALA A 66 0.70 7.86 -10.84
C ALA A 66 0.43 8.75 -9.64
N PHE A 67 -0.52 8.34 -8.80
CA PHE A 67 -0.89 9.01 -7.56
C PHE A 67 -0.34 8.23 -6.37
N PRO A 68 0.48 8.84 -5.49
CA PRO A 68 1.01 8.14 -4.33
C PRO A 68 -0.13 7.72 -3.39
N ALA A 69 -0.12 6.45 -2.98
CA ALA A 69 -1.08 5.86 -2.06
C ALA A 69 -0.36 5.37 -0.81
N THR A 70 -0.72 5.88 0.36
CA THR A 70 -0.10 5.48 1.63
C THR A 70 -1.13 5.34 2.73
N GLY A 71 -0.95 4.37 3.62
CA GLY A 71 -1.92 4.17 4.67
C GLY A 71 -1.61 3.01 5.60
N THR A 72 -2.65 2.58 6.29
CA THR A 72 -2.56 1.51 7.28
C THR A 72 -3.65 0.49 7.02
N CYS A 73 -3.28 -0.78 7.16
CA CYS A 73 -4.19 -1.89 7.11
C CYS A 73 -4.20 -2.68 8.42
N TYR A 74 -5.22 -3.51 8.59
CA TYR A 74 -5.27 -4.52 9.64
C TYR A 74 -5.97 -5.78 9.14
N PHE A 75 -5.55 -6.92 9.69
CA PHE A 75 -6.19 -8.19 9.45
C PHE A 75 -7.44 -8.33 10.31
N THR A 76 -8.51 -8.88 9.73
CA THR A 76 -9.71 -9.29 10.46
C THR A 76 -9.66 -10.78 10.77
N THR A 77 -10.54 -11.23 11.68
CA THR A 77 -10.69 -12.67 11.97
C THR A 77 -11.32 -13.47 10.83
N GLY A 78 -11.84 -12.80 9.78
CA GLY A 78 -12.50 -13.41 8.63
C GLY A 78 -11.61 -13.62 7.41
N SER A 79 -10.28 -13.52 7.55
CA SER A 79 -9.33 -13.53 6.42
C SER A 79 -9.46 -12.32 5.48
N PHE A 80 -9.93 -11.18 5.99
CA PHE A 80 -9.89 -9.92 5.24
C PHE A 80 -8.74 -9.03 5.69
N LEU A 81 -8.08 -8.38 4.73
CA LEU A 81 -7.24 -7.21 4.95
C LEU A 81 -8.06 -5.95 4.70
N ILE A 82 -8.21 -5.11 5.72
CA ILE A 82 -8.91 -3.82 5.60
C ILE A 82 -7.86 -2.72 5.64
N CYS A 83 -7.86 -1.80 4.68
CA CYS A 83 -6.98 -0.64 4.70
C CYS A 83 -7.75 0.66 4.48
N ASN A 84 -7.21 1.73 5.06
CA ASN A 84 -7.51 3.10 4.66
C ASN A 84 -6.21 3.70 4.09
N LEU A 85 -6.29 4.19 2.86
CA LEU A 85 -5.17 4.77 2.10
C LEU A 85 -5.47 6.23 1.79
N ALA A 86 -4.54 7.12 2.10
CA ALA A 86 -4.55 8.47 1.58
C ALA A 86 -3.95 8.48 0.17
N VAL A 87 -4.66 9.08 -0.78
CA VAL A 87 -4.26 9.22 -2.19
C VAL A 87 -4.50 10.65 -2.62
N ASP A 88 -3.42 11.45 -2.63
CA ASP A 88 -3.43 12.88 -2.94
C ASP A 88 -4.55 13.67 -2.22
N PHE A 89 -5.70 13.92 -2.89
CA PHE A 89 -6.85 14.68 -2.36
C PHE A 89 -8.04 13.84 -1.90
N PHE A 90 -7.95 12.52 -1.98
CA PHE A 90 -9.01 11.59 -1.55
C PHE A 90 -8.41 10.48 -0.69
N SER A 91 -9.28 9.61 -0.18
CA SER A 91 -8.87 8.38 0.46
C SER A 91 -9.57 7.17 -0.15
N LEU A 92 -8.93 6.02 -0.06
CA LEU A 92 -9.47 4.74 -0.46
C LEU A 92 -9.65 3.86 0.77
N ASP A 93 -10.89 3.44 1.00
CA ASP A 93 -11.18 2.35 1.91
C ASP A 93 -11.23 1.06 1.11
N ILE A 94 -10.36 0.11 1.45
CA ILE A 94 -10.25 -1.17 0.76
C ILE A 94 -10.51 -2.33 1.70
N ALA A 95 -11.19 -3.34 1.19
CA ALA A 95 -11.41 -4.61 1.87
C ALA A 95 -11.04 -5.75 0.91
N ILE A 96 -10.01 -6.50 1.25
CA ILE A 96 -9.45 -7.57 0.41
C ILE A 96 -9.70 -8.91 1.10
N ASP A 97 -10.31 -9.84 0.39
CA ASP A 97 -10.39 -11.25 0.79
C ASP A 97 -9.04 -11.91 0.49
N LEU A 98 -8.36 -12.38 1.53
CA LEU A 98 -7.04 -12.99 1.41
C LEU A 98 -7.08 -14.43 0.89
N THR A 99 -8.28 -15.02 0.70
CA THR A 99 -8.41 -16.36 0.16
C THR A 99 -8.24 -16.41 -1.36
N ASP A 100 -8.66 -15.36 -2.07
CA ASP A 100 -8.58 -15.25 -3.53
C ASP A 100 -7.96 -13.93 -4.04
N GLY A 101 -7.69 -12.98 -3.14
CA GLY A 101 -7.12 -11.68 -3.46
C GLY A 101 -8.12 -10.68 -4.05
N SER A 102 -9.40 -11.05 -4.17
CA SER A 102 -10.45 -10.12 -4.61
C SER A 102 -10.78 -9.12 -3.51
N GLY A 103 -11.39 -7.99 -3.88
CA GLY A 103 -11.76 -7.00 -2.89
C GLY A 103 -12.76 -5.97 -3.36
N LEU A 104 -13.11 -5.10 -2.43
CA LEU A 104 -13.90 -3.90 -2.65
C LEU A 104 -13.00 -2.68 -2.40
N VAL A 105 -13.28 -1.61 -3.13
CA VAL A 105 -12.65 -0.31 -2.95
C VAL A 105 -13.73 0.75 -2.92
N GLN A 106 -13.61 1.69 -2.01
CA GLN A 106 -14.48 2.84 -1.89
C GLN A 106 -13.65 4.12 -1.90
N LEU A 107 -14.02 5.05 -2.77
CA LEU A 107 -13.42 6.37 -2.82
C LEU A 107 -14.15 7.31 -1.87
N ILE A 108 -13.39 7.92 -0.96
CA ILE A 108 -13.91 8.81 0.07
C ILE A 108 -13.27 10.20 -0.10
N ASP A 109 -14.10 11.24 -0.15
CA ASP A 109 -13.63 12.62 -0.23
C ASP A 109 -13.08 13.16 1.11
N TYR A 110 -12.60 14.40 1.09
CA TYR A 110 -12.05 15.06 2.27
C TYR A 110 -13.10 15.35 3.37
N ASP A 111 -14.39 15.33 3.04
CA ASP A 111 -15.52 15.49 3.97
C ASP A 111 -15.98 14.14 4.55
N GLY A 112 -15.39 13.02 4.11
CA GLY A 112 -15.72 11.67 4.56
C GLY A 112 -16.92 11.06 3.86
N LEU A 113 -17.35 11.61 2.71
CA LEU A 113 -18.44 11.08 1.90
C LEU A 113 -17.91 10.06 0.91
N SER A 114 -18.60 8.92 0.83
CA SER A 114 -18.39 7.96 -0.24
C SER A 114 -18.85 8.54 -1.56
N LEU A 115 -17.94 8.59 -2.52
CA LEU A 115 -18.18 9.10 -3.87
C LEU A 115 -18.44 7.98 -4.86
N PHE A 116 -17.66 6.89 -4.78
CA PHE A 116 -17.71 5.76 -5.70
C PHE A 116 -17.37 4.45 -5.00
N ASP A 117 -18.00 3.38 -5.45
CA ASP A 117 -17.72 2.00 -5.03
C ASP A 117 -17.24 1.19 -6.23
N GLY A 118 -16.19 0.42 -6.03
CA GLY A 118 -15.60 -0.44 -7.04
C GLY A 118 -15.16 -1.79 -6.49
N SER A 119 -14.50 -2.53 -7.36
CA SER A 119 -13.95 -3.86 -7.07
C SER A 119 -12.46 -3.90 -7.36
N LEU A 120 -11.76 -4.75 -6.61
CA LEU A 120 -10.35 -5.07 -6.76
C LEU A 120 -10.22 -6.51 -7.26
N THR A 121 -9.43 -6.71 -8.30
CA THR A 121 -9.04 -8.03 -8.78
C THR A 121 -7.52 -8.15 -8.72
N LEU A 122 -7.00 -9.09 -7.93
CA LEU A 122 -5.57 -9.33 -7.84
C LEU A 122 -5.00 -9.74 -9.20
N THR A 123 -3.94 -9.07 -9.65
CA THR A 123 -3.27 -9.36 -10.93
C THR A 123 -1.85 -9.87 -10.74
N GLU A 124 -1.15 -9.43 -9.69
CA GLU A 124 0.23 -9.83 -9.41
C GLU A 124 0.53 -9.84 -7.91
N VAL A 125 1.37 -10.78 -7.47
CA VAL A 125 1.95 -10.85 -6.11
C VAL A 125 3.44 -11.20 -6.24
N LYS A 126 4.27 -10.56 -5.43
CA LYS A 126 5.70 -10.84 -5.29
C LYS A 126 6.07 -11.04 -3.83
#